data_AF-A0A960MNG1-F1
#
_entry.id   AF-A0A960MNG1-F1
#
_cell.length_a   1.000
_cell.length_b   1.000
_cell.length_c   1.000
_cell.angle_alpha   90.00
_cell.angle_beta   90.00
_cell.angle_gamma   90.00
#
_symmetry.space_group_name_H-M   'P 1'
#
loop_
_entity.id
_entity.type
_entity.pdbx_description
1 polymer ?
#
loop_
_entity_poly.entity_id
_entity_poly.type
_entity_poly.pdbx_seq_one_letter_code
_entity_poly.pdbx_strand_id
1 'polypeptide(L)'
;MTSEIADGTTGLLVKAFGNLLHIRFDGDVRQGEIAMIELGDLSLKGEVIEIAGDIAKVQVFEDIVGVELNTPVRFTTHLLEAELGPGLISAIFDGLQNPLERVADASGLFLQRGVYLPSLDRRKHWDYHPHAKVGDVLERGDTIGTTMEGRFHHKIMLPFSMRGKYTVSWTIKEGAYSIDEVIAKVKDEKGKEYPLTMTQKWPVKLPLMQGKKIKATKMMDTGERVIDTQFPVLKGGTFCTPGPFGAGKTVLQHHLSKYSSVDLVVIAACGERAGEVVEVLKTFPHLTDPHTNESLMSRTVIICNTSSMPVAAREASVYLGATISEYYRQMGLDVLLLADS
;
A
#
# COMPACT_ATOMS: atom_id res chain seq x y z
N MET A 1 -12.81 -26.46 10.55
CA MET A 1 -13.77 -26.49 9.42
C MET A 1 -12.95 -26.27 8.17
N THR A 2 -12.84 -27.33 7.38
CA THR A 2 -12.06 -27.44 6.15
C THR A 2 -12.56 -26.42 5.12
N SER A 3 -11.83 -25.31 4.97
CA SER A 3 -12.05 -24.34 3.91
C SER A 3 -11.53 -24.91 2.60
N GLU A 4 -12.38 -24.85 1.58
CA GLU A 4 -12.14 -25.25 0.19
C GLU A 4 -10.75 -24.80 -0.30
N ILE A 5 -9.92 -25.79 -0.69
CA ILE A 5 -8.64 -25.57 -1.37
C ILE A 5 -9.00 -25.15 -2.81
N ALA A 6 -9.04 -23.84 -3.06
CA ALA A 6 -9.30 -23.30 -4.39
C ALA A 6 -8.13 -23.58 -5.35
N ASP A 7 -8.48 -23.97 -6.58
CA ASP A 7 -7.65 -24.15 -7.78
C ASP A 7 -6.43 -23.21 -7.84
N GLY A 8 -5.26 -23.69 -7.44
CA GLY A 8 -4.00 -22.96 -7.56
C GLY A 8 -2.86 -23.91 -7.91
N THR A 9 -1.99 -23.49 -8.82
CA THR A 9 -0.75 -24.20 -9.15
C THR A 9 0.04 -24.45 -7.86
N THR A 10 0.57 -25.65 -7.69
CA THR A 10 1.41 -26.01 -6.54
C THR A 10 2.80 -26.42 -7.02
N GLY A 11 3.77 -26.30 -6.13
CA GLY A 11 5.14 -26.70 -6.38
C GLY A 11 5.83 -27.20 -5.13
N LEU A 12 7.03 -27.75 -5.32
CA LEU A 12 7.88 -28.29 -4.27
C LEU A 12 9.24 -27.61 -4.29
N LEU A 13 9.74 -27.25 -3.12
CA LEU A 13 11.07 -26.68 -2.97
C LEU A 13 12.16 -27.69 -3.36
N VAL A 14 13.00 -27.34 -4.33
CA VAL A 14 14.13 -28.16 -4.78
C VAL A 14 15.50 -27.61 -4.37
N LYS A 15 15.61 -26.29 -4.13
CA LYS A 15 16.87 -25.65 -3.73
C LYS A 15 16.63 -24.34 -3.00
N ALA A 16 17.44 -24.04 -2.00
CA ALA A 16 17.40 -22.77 -1.26
C ALA A 16 18.78 -22.10 -1.24
N PHE A 17 18.81 -20.78 -1.42
CA PHE A 17 20.00 -19.94 -1.39
C PHE A 17 19.70 -18.65 -0.62
N GLY A 18 19.89 -18.68 0.70
CA GLY A 18 19.36 -17.62 1.57
C GLY A 18 17.85 -17.48 1.33
N ASN A 19 17.35 -16.26 1.17
CA ASN A 19 15.92 -16.02 0.96
C ASN A 19 15.43 -16.31 -0.48
N LEU A 20 16.29 -16.80 -1.37
CA LEU A 20 15.93 -17.19 -2.73
C LEU A 20 15.67 -18.71 -2.80
N LEU A 21 14.44 -19.08 -3.13
CA LEU A 21 13.99 -20.46 -3.25
C LEU A 21 13.79 -20.84 -4.71
N HIS A 22 14.15 -22.07 -5.09
CA HIS A 22 13.86 -22.66 -6.38
C HIS A 22 12.76 -23.69 -6.19
N ILE A 23 11.60 -23.42 -6.78
CA ILE A 23 10.40 -24.24 -6.63
C ILE A 23 10.16 -24.94 -7.96
N ARG A 24 10.11 -26.27 -7.95
CA ARG A 24 9.62 -27.02 -9.10
C ARG A 24 8.09 -26.98 -9.08
N PHE A 25 7.46 -26.62 -10.19
CA PHE A 25 6.01 -26.54 -10.29
C PHE A 25 5.52 -27.25 -11.56
N ASP A 26 4.23 -27.58 -11.59
CA ASP A 26 3.53 -28.08 -12.77
C ASP A 26 2.27 -27.25 -12.99
N GLY A 27 2.10 -26.70 -14.19
CA GLY A 27 1.02 -25.77 -14.53
C GLY A 27 1.49 -24.34 -14.80
N ASP A 28 0.56 -23.39 -14.74
CA ASP A 28 0.81 -22.00 -15.07
C ASP A 28 1.25 -21.21 -13.84
N VAL A 29 2.38 -20.52 -13.95
CA VAL A 29 2.91 -19.57 -12.96
C VAL A 29 3.33 -18.31 -13.70
N ARG A 30 3.07 -17.14 -13.09
CA ARG A 30 3.42 -15.85 -13.66
C ARG A 30 4.54 -15.17 -12.87
N GLN A 31 5.41 -14.45 -13.57
CA GLN A 31 6.38 -13.57 -12.92
C GLN A 31 5.67 -12.44 -12.16
N GLY A 32 6.13 -12.17 -10.94
CA GLY A 32 5.55 -11.21 -9.99
C GLY A 32 4.41 -11.78 -9.14
N GLU A 33 4.00 -13.02 -9.38
CA GLU A 33 2.96 -13.70 -8.63
C GLU A 33 3.42 -13.99 -7.20
N ILE A 34 2.49 -13.89 -6.25
CA ILE A 34 2.74 -14.25 -4.86
C ILE A 34 2.69 -15.78 -4.70
N ALA A 35 3.74 -16.30 -4.09
CA ALA A 35 3.87 -17.68 -3.68
C ALA A 35 3.80 -17.77 -2.14
N MET A 36 3.05 -18.75 -1.65
CA MET A 36 2.91 -19.06 -0.22
C MET A 36 3.70 -20.34 0.06
N ILE A 37 4.74 -20.25 0.89
CA ILE A 37 5.58 -21.37 1.32
C ILE A 37 4.96 -21.95 2.60
N GLU A 38 4.44 -23.17 2.53
CA GLU A 38 3.66 -23.77 3.61
C GLU A 38 4.57 -24.60 4.54
N LEU A 39 4.74 -24.13 5.77
CA LEU A 39 5.57 -24.71 6.84
C LEU A 39 4.69 -25.18 8.01
N GLY A 40 4.01 -26.31 7.84
CA GLY A 40 3.06 -26.81 8.83
C GLY A 40 1.92 -25.81 9.02
N ASP A 41 1.85 -25.19 10.20
CA ASP A 41 0.84 -24.17 10.53
C ASP A 41 1.22 -22.75 10.08
N LEU A 42 2.45 -22.55 9.61
CA LEU A 42 2.95 -21.26 9.13
C LEU A 42 2.91 -21.21 7.61
N SER A 43 2.62 -20.02 7.07
CA SER A 43 2.70 -19.76 5.64
C SER A 43 3.58 -18.54 5.43
N LEU A 44 4.64 -18.64 4.62
CA LEU A 44 5.53 -17.52 4.33
C LEU A 44 5.28 -16.98 2.94
N LYS A 45 5.22 -15.66 2.81
CA LYS A 45 4.96 -14.97 1.55
C LYS A 45 6.26 -14.75 0.79
N GLY A 46 6.24 -15.06 -0.50
CA GLY A 46 7.31 -14.75 -1.44
C GLY A 46 6.76 -14.27 -2.78
N GLU A 47 7.65 -13.77 -3.61
CA GLU A 47 7.34 -13.30 -4.96
C GLU A 47 8.14 -14.10 -5.99
N VAL A 48 7.47 -14.54 -7.06
CA VAL A 48 8.12 -15.17 -8.21
C VAL A 48 8.91 -14.11 -8.99
N ILE A 49 10.24 -14.18 -8.97
CA ILE A 49 11.09 -13.20 -9.65
C ILE A 49 11.54 -13.65 -11.05
N GLU A 50 11.63 -14.96 -11.28
CA GLU A 50 12.09 -15.54 -12.54
C GLU A 50 11.49 -16.94 -12.73
N ILE A 51 11.21 -17.32 -13.97
CA ILE A 51 10.74 -18.65 -14.34
C ILE A 51 11.69 -19.22 -15.40
N ALA A 52 12.27 -20.38 -15.11
CA ALA A 52 13.22 -21.07 -15.97
C ALA A 52 12.77 -22.54 -16.15
N GLY A 53 12.04 -22.81 -17.24
CA GLY A 53 11.46 -24.13 -17.47
C GLY A 53 10.40 -24.47 -16.42
N ASP A 54 10.56 -25.60 -15.74
CA ASP A 54 9.70 -26.09 -14.65
C ASP A 54 10.10 -25.53 -13.26
N ILE A 55 11.05 -24.58 -13.22
CA ILE A 55 11.56 -24.01 -11.98
C ILE A 55 11.19 -22.53 -11.87
N ALA A 56 10.46 -22.18 -10.82
CA ALA A 56 10.19 -20.80 -10.41
C ALA A 56 11.18 -20.40 -9.32
N LYS A 57 11.87 -19.27 -9.52
CA LYS A 57 12.70 -18.65 -8.49
C LYS A 57 11.82 -17.70 -7.68
N VAL A 58 11.69 -17.97 -6.39
CA VAL A 58 10.82 -17.26 -5.45
C VAL A 58 11.68 -16.54 -4.42
N GLN A 59 11.53 -15.23 -4.31
CA GLN A 59 12.16 -14.41 -3.29
C GLN A 59 11.22 -14.28 -2.09
N VAL A 60 11.63 -14.81 -0.93
CA VAL A 60 10.80 -14.78 0.29
C VAL A 60 10.99 -13.43 1.00
N PHE A 61 9.88 -12.87 1.51
CA PHE A 61 9.85 -11.59 2.21
C PHE A 61 10.20 -11.68 3.71
N GLU A 62 10.44 -12.90 4.19
CA GLU A 62 10.66 -13.27 5.58
C GLU A 62 11.88 -14.18 5.73
N ASP A 63 12.26 -14.47 6.98
CA ASP A 63 13.30 -15.45 7.29
C ASP A 63 12.81 -16.89 7.01
N ILE A 64 13.59 -17.63 6.24
CA ILE A 64 13.33 -19.00 5.79
C ILE A 64 13.83 -20.09 6.75
N VAL A 65 14.25 -19.77 7.98
CA VAL A 65 14.65 -20.79 8.97
C VAL A 65 13.54 -21.83 9.17
N GLY A 66 13.87 -23.11 8.98
CA GLY A 66 12.92 -24.23 9.06
C GLY A 66 12.32 -24.65 7.72
N VAL A 67 12.63 -23.95 6.62
CA VAL A 67 12.29 -24.39 5.27
C VAL A 67 13.20 -25.55 4.85
N GLU A 68 12.60 -26.70 4.52
CA GLU A 68 13.30 -27.93 4.14
C GLU A 68 13.02 -28.33 2.68
N LEU A 69 13.85 -29.20 2.10
CA LEU A 69 13.58 -29.74 0.76
C LEU A 69 12.19 -30.39 0.70
N ASN A 70 11.52 -30.24 -0.44
CA ASN A 70 10.14 -30.67 -0.67
C ASN A 70 9.08 -29.92 0.16
N THR A 71 9.42 -28.80 0.80
CA THR A 71 8.41 -27.89 1.37
C THR A 71 7.41 -27.51 0.27
N PRO A 72 6.09 -27.69 0.50
CA PRO A 72 5.07 -27.33 -0.47
C PRO A 72 4.94 -25.82 -0.61
N VAL A 73 4.72 -25.39 -1.85
CA VAL A 73 4.51 -23.98 -2.20
C VAL A 73 3.25 -23.86 -3.04
N ARG A 74 2.40 -22.90 -2.68
CA ARG A 74 1.15 -22.60 -3.38
C ARG A 74 1.24 -21.26 -4.08
N PHE A 75 0.98 -21.24 -5.37
CA PHE A 75 0.95 -20.02 -6.18
C PHE A 75 -0.46 -19.43 -6.16
N THR A 76 -0.59 -18.11 -5.96
CA THR A 76 -1.87 -17.46 -5.62
C THR A 76 -2.57 -16.81 -6.80
N THR A 77 -1.97 -16.78 -7.98
CA THR A 77 -2.36 -16.06 -9.22
C THR A 77 -2.40 -14.52 -9.10
N HIS A 78 -2.25 -13.99 -7.89
CA HIS A 78 -2.26 -12.57 -7.60
C HIS A 78 -0.83 -12.01 -7.54
N LEU A 79 -0.68 -10.74 -7.93
CA LEU A 79 0.57 -10.01 -7.75
C LEU A 79 0.67 -9.49 -6.31
N LEU A 80 1.82 -8.90 -5.96
CA LEU A 80 1.91 -8.10 -4.74
C LEU A 80 1.02 -6.85 -4.88
N GLU A 81 -0.13 -6.87 -4.21
CA GLU A 81 -1.16 -5.83 -4.29
C GLU A 81 -1.28 -5.05 -2.98
N ALA A 82 -1.42 -3.73 -3.11
CA ALA A 82 -1.87 -2.88 -2.02
C ALA A 82 -3.40 -2.89 -1.95
N GLU A 83 -3.92 -2.95 -0.73
CA GLU A 83 -5.32 -2.69 -0.42
C GLU A 83 -5.53 -1.18 -0.19
N LEU A 84 -6.39 -0.58 -1.01
CA LEU A 84 -6.64 0.85 -1.06
C LEU A 84 -8.10 1.14 -0.68
N GLY A 85 -8.31 2.06 0.26
CA GLY A 85 -9.64 2.41 0.76
C GLY A 85 -9.54 3.29 2.00
N PRO A 86 -10.67 3.64 2.64
CA PRO A 86 -10.67 4.46 3.84
C PRO A 86 -10.06 3.70 5.02
N GLY A 87 -9.20 4.39 5.79
CA GLY A 87 -8.46 3.84 6.93
C GLY A 87 -6.95 3.71 6.70
N LEU A 88 -6.41 4.26 5.60
CA LEU A 88 -4.96 4.32 5.37
C LEU A 88 -4.32 5.52 6.07
N ILE A 89 -5.02 6.65 6.18
CA ILE A 89 -4.49 7.85 6.84
C ILE A 89 -4.32 7.56 8.32
N SER A 90 -3.19 8.02 8.89
CA SER A 90 -2.76 7.77 10.26
C SER A 90 -2.40 6.31 10.57
N ALA A 91 -2.43 5.41 9.58
CA ALA A 91 -2.01 4.04 9.77
C ALA A 91 -0.49 3.88 9.62
N ILE A 92 0.04 2.90 10.35
CA ILE A 92 1.44 2.50 10.31
C ILE A 92 1.50 1.07 9.76
N PHE A 93 2.18 0.90 8.63
CA PHE A 93 2.30 -0.36 7.92
C PHE A 93 3.73 -0.89 7.91
N ASP A 94 3.90 -2.19 7.68
CA ASP A 94 5.17 -2.75 7.22
C ASP A 94 5.28 -2.72 5.68
N GLY A 95 6.38 -3.26 5.12
CA GLY A 95 6.60 -3.33 3.67
C GLY A 95 5.61 -4.20 2.89
N LEU A 96 4.81 -5.04 3.56
CA LEU A 96 3.76 -5.88 2.98
C LEU A 96 2.35 -5.36 3.28
N GLN A 97 2.25 -4.14 3.82
CA GLN A 97 1.01 -3.49 4.23
C GLN A 97 0.31 -4.16 5.43
N ASN A 98 1.05 -4.87 6.29
CA ASN A 98 0.51 -5.31 7.57
C ASN A 98 0.45 -4.13 8.55
N PRO A 99 -0.67 -3.95 9.27
CA PRO A 99 -0.86 -2.88 10.25
C PRO A 99 -0.03 -3.16 11.51
N LEU A 100 1.07 -2.43 11.74
CA LEU A 100 2.04 -2.77 12.77
C LEU A 100 1.46 -2.76 14.20
N GLU A 101 0.52 -1.86 14.50
CA GLU A 101 -0.15 -1.82 15.81
C GLU A 101 -0.92 -3.12 16.09
N ARG A 102 -1.73 -3.57 15.12
CA ARG A 102 -2.51 -4.81 15.26
C ARG A 102 -1.62 -6.06 15.22
N VAL A 103 -0.53 -6.03 14.47
CA VAL A 103 0.47 -7.10 14.50
C VAL A 103 1.11 -7.18 15.89
N ALA A 104 1.46 -6.04 16.50
CA ALA A 104 1.99 -6.00 17.87
C ALA A 104 0.99 -6.53 18.90
N ASP A 105 -0.30 -6.19 18.77
CA ASP A 105 -1.35 -6.73 19.65
C ASP A 105 -1.51 -8.26 19.52
N ALA A 106 -1.32 -8.82 18.32
CA ALA A 106 -1.45 -10.25 18.05
C ALA A 106 -0.19 -11.07 18.39
N SER A 107 1.00 -10.53 18.12
CA SER A 107 2.28 -11.24 18.19
C SER A 107 3.15 -10.86 19.40
N GLY A 108 2.79 -9.80 20.14
CA GLY A 108 3.54 -9.28 21.27
C GLY A 108 4.71 -8.39 20.86
N LEU A 109 5.83 -8.48 21.59
CA LEU A 109 6.99 -7.59 21.45
C LEU A 109 7.84 -7.82 20.18
N PHE A 110 7.75 -9.00 19.57
CA PHE A 110 8.55 -9.37 18.40
C PHE A 110 7.65 -9.75 17.23
N LEU A 111 8.08 -9.40 16.02
CA LEU A 111 7.39 -9.80 14.80
C LEU A 111 7.51 -11.31 14.62
N GLN A 112 6.37 -11.98 14.61
CA GLN A 112 6.28 -13.41 14.31
C GLN A 112 6.15 -13.60 12.80
N ARG A 113 6.73 -14.70 12.31
CA ARG A 113 6.70 -15.05 10.89
C ARG A 113 5.35 -15.58 10.48
N GLY A 114 4.97 -15.36 9.23
CA GLY A 114 3.72 -15.86 8.64
C GLY A 114 2.45 -15.24 9.23
N VAL A 115 2.58 -14.08 9.89
CA VAL A 115 1.44 -13.32 10.42
C VAL A 115 1.04 -12.27 9.38
N TYR A 116 -0.03 -12.55 8.63
CA TYR A 116 -0.62 -11.61 7.68
C TYR A 116 -2.00 -11.17 8.17
N LEU A 117 -2.13 -9.88 8.48
CA LEU A 117 -3.39 -9.30 8.92
C LEU A 117 -4.00 -8.44 7.81
N PRO A 118 -5.34 -8.35 7.72
CA PRO A 118 -5.99 -7.43 6.78
C PRO A 118 -5.48 -6.00 6.99
N SER A 119 -5.06 -5.32 5.91
CA SER A 119 -4.43 -4.00 5.99
C SER A 119 -5.34 -2.95 6.62
N LEU A 120 -6.62 -2.96 6.25
CA LEU A 120 -7.64 -2.04 6.76
C LEU A 120 -8.52 -2.69 7.83
N ASP A 121 -9.06 -1.88 8.74
CA ASP A 121 -9.96 -2.34 9.80
C ASP A 121 -11.36 -2.61 9.26
N ARG A 122 -11.78 -3.88 9.30
CA ARG A 122 -13.10 -4.33 8.81
C ARG A 122 -14.23 -4.09 9.81
N ARG A 123 -13.91 -3.78 11.07
CA ARG A 123 -14.92 -3.52 12.12
C ARG A 123 -15.36 -2.06 12.14
N LYS A 124 -14.51 -1.15 11.65
CA LYS A 124 -14.81 0.27 11.58
C LYS A 124 -15.89 0.54 10.53
N HIS A 125 -16.88 1.33 10.93
CA HIS A 125 -17.92 1.82 10.03
C HIS A 125 -17.60 3.24 9.59
N TRP A 126 -17.95 3.56 8.35
CA TRP A 126 -17.67 4.81 7.68
C TRP A 126 -18.99 5.43 7.19
N ASP A 127 -19.17 6.72 7.46
CA ASP A 127 -20.33 7.48 6.99
C ASP A 127 -20.21 7.72 5.48
N TYR A 128 -20.95 6.90 4.73
CA TYR A 128 -20.90 6.88 3.28
C TYR A 128 -22.02 7.72 2.67
N HIS A 129 -21.62 8.62 1.76
CA HIS A 129 -22.52 9.44 0.96
C HIS A 129 -22.40 9.04 -0.52
N PRO A 130 -23.45 8.46 -1.14
CA PRO A 130 -23.43 8.08 -2.55
C PRO A 130 -23.46 9.32 -3.47
N HIS A 131 -22.66 9.30 -4.54
CA HIS A 131 -22.66 10.33 -5.59
C HIS A 131 -23.20 9.81 -6.92
N ALA A 132 -22.88 8.56 -7.26
CA ALA A 132 -23.34 7.91 -8.48
C ALA A 132 -24.80 7.49 -8.40
N LYS A 133 -25.52 7.62 -9.51
CA LYS A 133 -26.93 7.24 -9.65
C LYS A 133 -27.07 6.03 -10.57
N VAL A 134 -28.15 5.28 -10.37
CA VAL A 134 -28.49 4.17 -11.26
C VAL A 134 -28.66 4.70 -12.69
N GLY A 135 -27.95 4.08 -13.64
CA GLY A 135 -27.90 4.50 -15.04
C GLY A 135 -26.69 5.36 -15.41
N ASP A 136 -25.92 5.86 -14.43
CA ASP A 136 -24.68 6.59 -14.72
C ASP A 136 -23.64 5.65 -15.35
N VAL A 137 -22.89 6.17 -16.32
CA VAL A 137 -21.79 5.46 -16.97
C VAL A 137 -20.48 6.01 -16.41
N LEU A 138 -19.72 5.12 -15.76
CA LEU A 138 -18.47 5.45 -15.08
C LEU A 138 -17.29 4.79 -15.79
N GLU A 139 -16.14 5.45 -15.69
CA GLU A 139 -14.83 4.92 -16.01
C GLU A 139 -13.98 4.80 -14.74
N ARG A 140 -12.87 4.05 -14.79
CA ARG A 140 -11.99 3.88 -13.63
C ARG A 140 -11.53 5.22 -13.06
N GLY A 141 -11.52 5.32 -11.73
CA GLY A 141 -11.21 6.57 -11.03
C GLY A 141 -12.40 7.51 -10.86
N ASP A 142 -13.53 7.29 -11.54
CA ASP A 142 -14.74 8.08 -11.30
C ASP A 142 -15.29 7.80 -9.90
N THR A 143 -15.81 8.84 -9.26
CA THR A 143 -16.29 8.76 -7.88
C THR A 143 -17.68 8.12 -7.80
N ILE A 144 -17.78 7.02 -7.06
CA ILE A 144 -19.04 6.33 -6.77
C ILE A 144 -19.71 6.99 -5.55
N GLY A 145 -18.92 7.32 -4.54
CA GLY A 145 -19.38 7.91 -3.29
C GLY A 145 -18.22 8.55 -2.52
N THR A 146 -18.51 9.15 -1.38
CA THR A 146 -17.50 9.75 -0.50
C THR A 146 -17.73 9.34 0.95
N THR A 147 -16.66 9.23 1.71
CA THR A 147 -16.68 9.15 3.18
C THR A 147 -15.69 10.16 3.76
N MET A 148 -15.80 10.45 5.06
CA MET A 148 -14.82 11.27 5.77
C MET A 148 -13.72 10.39 6.36
N GLU A 149 -12.46 10.70 6.04
CA GLU A 149 -11.27 10.12 6.65
C GLU A 149 -10.49 11.22 7.38
N GLY A 150 -10.77 11.38 8.68
CA GLY A 150 -10.36 12.58 9.40
C GLY A 150 -11.00 13.81 8.77
N ARG A 151 -10.19 14.78 8.35
CA ARG A 151 -10.65 15.98 7.62
C ARG A 151 -10.75 15.80 6.11
N PHE A 152 -10.30 14.66 5.57
CA PHE A 152 -10.26 14.44 4.12
C PHE A 152 -11.57 13.84 3.61
N HIS A 153 -12.11 14.40 2.53
CA HIS A 153 -13.16 13.75 1.75
C HIS A 153 -12.55 12.60 0.95
N HIS A 154 -12.62 11.40 1.50
CA HIS A 154 -12.15 10.19 0.84
C HIS A 154 -13.11 9.80 -0.28
N LYS A 155 -12.65 9.90 -1.53
CA LYS A 155 -13.43 9.52 -2.71
C LYS A 155 -13.36 8.02 -2.91
N ILE A 156 -14.50 7.35 -2.81
CA ILE A 156 -14.63 5.95 -3.18
C ILE A 156 -14.79 5.89 -4.70
N MET A 157 -13.74 5.46 -5.39
CA MET A 157 -13.64 5.49 -6.85
C MET A 157 -13.92 4.11 -7.46
N LEU A 158 -14.40 4.08 -8.71
CA LEU A 158 -14.46 2.86 -9.50
C LEU A 158 -13.05 2.24 -9.60
N PRO A 159 -12.88 0.94 -9.27
CA PRO A 159 -11.57 0.34 -9.15
C PRO A 159 -10.68 0.56 -10.38
N PHE A 160 -9.41 0.90 -10.16
CA PHE A 160 -8.48 1.22 -11.25
C PHE A 160 -8.20 0.03 -12.18
N SER A 161 -8.44 -1.19 -11.71
CA SER A 161 -8.31 -2.43 -12.48
C SER A 161 -9.42 -2.63 -13.50
N MET A 162 -10.58 -1.99 -13.31
CA MET A 162 -11.73 -2.07 -14.21
C MET A 162 -11.51 -1.19 -15.45
N ARG A 163 -11.21 -1.80 -16.60
CA ARG A 163 -10.96 -1.07 -17.86
C ARG A 163 -12.21 -1.03 -18.72
N GLY A 164 -12.50 0.14 -19.28
CA GLY A 164 -13.68 0.38 -20.13
C GLY A 164 -14.76 1.16 -19.38
N LYS A 165 -15.98 1.07 -19.88
CA LYS A 165 -17.15 1.76 -19.34
C LYS A 165 -18.05 0.80 -18.58
N TYR A 166 -18.54 1.28 -17.44
CA TYR A 166 -19.38 0.51 -16.53
C TYR A 166 -20.64 1.29 -16.19
N THR A 167 -21.80 0.67 -16.31
CA THR A 167 -23.09 1.31 -16.00
C THR A 167 -23.52 0.93 -14.59
N VAL A 168 -23.85 1.90 -13.75
CA VAL A 168 -24.33 1.66 -12.39
C VAL A 168 -25.71 1.00 -12.43
N SER A 169 -25.82 -0.21 -11.89
CA SER A 169 -27.08 -0.95 -11.81
C SER A 169 -27.77 -0.78 -10.46
N TRP A 170 -27.01 -0.53 -9.40
CA TRP A 170 -27.51 -0.36 -8.04
C TRP A 170 -26.52 0.43 -7.18
N THR A 171 -27.03 1.20 -6.22
CA THR A 171 -26.24 1.90 -5.21
C THR A 171 -26.93 1.80 -3.84
N ILE A 172 -26.14 1.68 -2.79
CA ILE A 172 -26.61 1.68 -1.41
C ILE A 172 -27.06 3.10 -1.01
N LYS A 173 -27.97 3.19 -0.04
CA LYS A 173 -28.37 4.49 0.52
C LYS A 173 -27.27 5.03 1.43
N GLU A 174 -27.29 6.34 1.64
CA GLU A 174 -26.46 6.99 2.66
C GLU A 174 -26.60 6.32 4.04
N GLY A 175 -25.48 6.13 4.73
CA GLY A 175 -25.44 5.44 6.02
C GLY A 175 -24.03 5.06 6.45
N ALA A 176 -23.92 4.43 7.62
CA ALA A 176 -22.66 3.95 8.16
C ALA A 176 -22.45 2.48 7.80
N TYR A 177 -21.37 2.18 7.06
CA TYR A 177 -21.07 0.82 6.59
C TYR A 177 -19.61 0.46 6.80
N SER A 178 -19.32 -0.82 6.97
CA SER A 178 -17.96 -1.33 6.93
C SER A 178 -17.39 -1.33 5.51
N ILE A 179 -16.06 -1.42 5.40
CA ILE A 179 -15.38 -1.33 4.11
C ILE A 179 -15.60 -2.54 3.19
N ASP A 180 -16.08 -3.67 3.72
CA ASP A 180 -16.41 -4.90 2.98
C ASP A 180 -17.82 -4.94 2.44
N GLU A 181 -18.69 -4.03 2.90
CA GLU A 181 -20.06 -4.01 2.46
C GLU A 181 -20.17 -3.52 1.01
N VAL A 182 -21.06 -4.16 0.25
CA VAL A 182 -21.30 -3.81 -1.14
C VAL A 182 -22.09 -2.49 -1.18
N ILE A 183 -21.43 -1.43 -1.63
CA ILE A 183 -21.99 -0.09 -1.71
C ILE A 183 -22.58 0.23 -3.09
N ALA A 184 -22.16 -0.48 -4.13
CA ALA A 184 -22.65 -0.30 -5.49
C ALA A 184 -22.51 -1.58 -6.30
N LYS A 185 -23.26 -1.66 -7.40
CA LYS A 185 -23.09 -2.68 -8.42
C LYS A 185 -23.03 -2.01 -9.78
N VAL A 186 -22.14 -2.48 -10.64
CA VAL A 186 -21.95 -1.95 -11.98
C VAL A 186 -21.96 -3.07 -13.01
N LYS A 187 -22.41 -2.78 -14.23
CA LYS A 187 -22.44 -3.71 -15.36
C LYS A 187 -21.45 -3.30 -16.42
N ASP A 188 -20.68 -4.25 -16.94
CA ASP A 188 -19.85 -4.03 -18.13
C ASP A 188 -20.69 -4.01 -19.42
N GLU A 189 -20.04 -3.73 -20.55
CA GLU A 189 -20.67 -3.72 -21.88
C GLU A 189 -21.27 -5.08 -22.28
N LYS A 190 -20.81 -6.17 -21.67
CA LYS A 190 -21.33 -7.53 -21.89
C LYS A 190 -22.50 -7.87 -20.95
N GLY A 191 -22.90 -6.93 -20.09
CA GLY A 191 -23.98 -7.09 -19.13
C GLY A 191 -23.61 -7.88 -17.87
N LYS A 192 -22.33 -8.24 -17.68
CA LYS A 192 -21.87 -8.90 -16.45
C LYS A 192 -21.82 -7.88 -15.32
N GLU A 193 -22.44 -8.23 -14.19
CA GLU A 193 -22.52 -7.37 -13.01
C GLU A 193 -21.35 -7.64 -12.05
N TYR A 194 -20.79 -6.58 -11.48
CA TYR A 194 -19.70 -6.61 -10.52
C TYR A 194 -20.11 -5.86 -9.24
N PRO A 195 -20.02 -6.48 -8.06
CA PRO A 195 -20.21 -5.80 -6.79
C PRO A 195 -18.98 -4.93 -6.47
N LEU A 196 -19.23 -3.76 -5.90
CA LEU A 196 -18.20 -2.80 -5.48
C LEU A 196 -18.33 -2.53 -3.99
N THR A 197 -17.19 -2.54 -3.30
CA THR A 197 -17.05 -2.18 -1.88
C THR A 197 -16.33 -0.84 -1.77
N MET A 198 -15.99 -0.40 -0.55
CA MET A 198 -15.18 0.81 -0.34
C MET A 198 -13.68 0.60 -0.59
N THR A 199 -13.27 -0.64 -0.85
CA THR A 199 -11.87 -1.03 -1.03
C THR A 199 -11.61 -1.51 -2.45
N GLN A 200 -10.35 -1.37 -2.85
CA GLN A 200 -9.85 -1.93 -4.11
C GLN A 200 -8.42 -2.41 -3.92
N LYS A 201 -7.99 -3.33 -4.78
CA LYS A 201 -6.61 -3.84 -4.79
C LYS A 201 -5.89 -3.34 -6.02
N TRP A 202 -4.61 -2.99 -5.85
CA TRP A 202 -3.76 -2.53 -6.95
C TRP A 202 -2.35 -3.11 -6.86
N PRO A 203 -1.78 -3.69 -7.93
CA PRO A 203 -0.41 -4.21 -7.91
C PRO A 203 0.62 -3.10 -7.66
N VAL A 204 1.43 -3.23 -6.62
CA VAL A 204 2.30 -2.13 -6.15
C VAL A 204 3.43 -1.77 -7.12
N LYS A 205 3.84 -2.71 -7.97
CA LYS A 205 4.88 -2.51 -8.99
C LYS A 205 4.34 -1.92 -10.29
N LEU A 206 3.03 -1.65 -10.37
CA LEU A 206 2.42 -1.00 -11.53
C LEU A 206 2.02 0.44 -11.17
N PRO A 207 2.40 1.45 -11.98
CA PRO A 207 2.04 2.82 -11.69
C PRO A 207 0.52 3.02 -11.78
N LEU A 208 -0.05 3.62 -10.74
CA LEU A 208 -1.47 3.96 -10.62
C LEU A 208 -1.71 5.35 -11.26
N MET A 209 -1.75 5.34 -12.60
CA MET A 209 -1.94 6.53 -13.42
C MET A 209 -3.24 6.43 -14.23
N GLN A 210 -4.22 7.26 -13.86
CA GLN A 210 -5.38 7.60 -14.67
C GLN A 210 -5.28 9.06 -15.14
N GLY A 211 -5.55 9.32 -16.41
CA GLY A 211 -5.44 10.66 -17.01
C GLY A 211 -4.09 10.94 -17.69
N LYS A 212 -3.75 12.22 -17.84
CA LYS A 212 -2.55 12.69 -18.56
C LYS A 212 -1.59 13.40 -17.61
N LYS A 213 -0.29 13.16 -17.78
CA LYS A 213 0.76 13.88 -17.06
C LYS A 213 0.79 15.34 -17.53
N ILE A 214 0.65 16.26 -16.59
CA ILE A 214 0.76 17.70 -16.84
C ILE A 214 2.10 18.23 -16.34
N LYS A 215 2.58 19.34 -16.93
CA LYS A 215 3.80 19.99 -16.47
C LYS A 215 3.54 20.69 -15.14
N ALA A 216 4.40 20.46 -14.15
CA ALA A 216 4.34 21.15 -12.86
C ALA A 216 4.61 22.65 -13.05
N THR A 217 3.74 23.49 -12.48
CA THR A 217 3.84 24.96 -12.56
C THR A 217 3.80 25.64 -11.19
N LYS A 218 3.18 25.01 -10.19
CA LYS A 218 3.06 25.54 -8.83
C LYS A 218 4.25 25.10 -7.98
N MET A 219 4.83 26.03 -7.24
CA MET A 219 5.87 25.74 -6.27
C MET A 219 5.28 25.00 -5.06
N MET A 220 6.06 24.09 -4.48
CA MET A 220 5.80 23.48 -3.18
C MET A 220 6.55 24.31 -2.14
N ASP A 221 5.85 25.22 -1.47
CA ASP A 221 6.41 25.99 -0.36
C ASP A 221 6.85 25.01 0.73
N THR A 222 8.12 25.05 1.10
CA THR A 222 8.70 24.14 2.10
C THR A 222 8.87 24.80 3.46
N GLY A 223 8.95 26.14 3.51
CA GLY A 223 9.25 26.88 4.73
C GLY A 223 10.75 27.02 5.02
N GLU A 224 11.60 26.38 4.21
CA GLU A 224 13.06 26.46 4.31
C GLU A 224 13.58 27.46 3.27
N ARG A 225 14.18 28.56 3.72
CA ARG A 225 14.62 29.66 2.83
C ARG A 225 15.59 29.19 1.76
N VAL A 226 16.49 28.26 2.10
CA VAL A 226 17.48 27.75 1.16
C VAL A 226 16.80 26.95 0.05
N ILE A 227 15.84 26.09 0.39
CA ILE A 227 15.09 25.30 -0.60
C ILE A 227 14.19 26.22 -1.41
N ASP A 228 13.43 27.08 -0.77
CA ASP A 228 12.43 27.91 -1.45
C ASP A 228 13.07 28.95 -2.39
N THR A 229 14.31 29.40 -2.14
CA THR A 229 14.97 30.42 -2.99
C THR A 229 16.01 29.85 -3.95
N GLN A 230 16.87 28.93 -3.50
CA GLN A 230 18.01 28.45 -4.32
C GLN A 230 17.67 27.17 -5.08
N PHE A 231 16.82 26.31 -4.51
CA PHE A 231 16.49 24.99 -5.06
C PHE A 231 14.97 24.72 -5.02
N PRO A 232 14.14 25.58 -5.63
CA PRO A 232 12.69 25.51 -5.47
C PRO A 232 12.16 24.18 -6.02
N VAL A 233 11.35 23.50 -5.22
CA VAL A 233 10.68 22.26 -5.59
C VAL A 233 9.27 22.60 -6.07
N LEU A 234 8.84 22.02 -7.19
CA LEU A 234 7.48 22.19 -7.71
C LEU A 234 6.57 21.06 -7.21
N LYS A 235 5.26 21.31 -7.10
CA LYS A 235 4.27 20.25 -6.82
C LYS A 235 4.23 19.26 -7.99
N GLY A 236 4.46 17.98 -7.68
CA GLY A 236 4.68 16.92 -8.67
C GLY A 236 6.11 16.86 -9.23
N GLY A 237 7.02 17.70 -8.71
CA GLY A 237 8.46 17.59 -8.94
C GLY A 237 9.09 16.47 -8.11
N THR A 238 10.37 16.26 -8.33
CA THR A 238 11.18 15.29 -7.59
C THR A 238 12.41 16.01 -7.07
N PHE A 239 12.76 15.77 -5.82
CA PHE A 239 13.97 16.31 -5.19
C PHE A 239 14.73 15.17 -4.51
N CYS A 240 16.03 15.36 -4.31
CA CYS A 240 16.90 14.39 -3.65
C CYS A 240 17.78 15.14 -2.66
N THR A 241 17.92 14.59 -1.46
CA THR A 241 18.75 15.15 -0.38
C THR A 241 19.88 14.19 -0.03
N PRO A 242 20.91 14.05 -0.89
CA PRO A 242 22.03 13.19 -0.61
C PRO A 242 22.88 13.78 0.52
N GLY A 243 23.39 12.93 1.42
CA GLY A 243 24.26 13.39 2.47
C GLY A 243 24.81 12.25 3.34
N PRO A 244 25.96 12.47 4.00
CA PRO A 244 26.55 11.47 4.88
C PRO A 244 25.65 11.18 6.10
N PHE A 245 26.00 10.14 6.86
CA PHE A 245 25.35 9.85 8.13
C PHE A 245 25.51 11.03 9.09
N GLY A 246 24.44 11.40 9.80
CA GLY A 246 24.45 12.53 10.74
C GLY A 246 24.41 13.93 10.11
N ALA A 247 24.20 14.04 8.79
CA ALA A 247 24.11 15.34 8.11
C ALA A 247 22.77 16.09 8.30
N GLY A 248 21.87 15.57 9.13
CA GLY A 248 20.55 16.19 9.36
C GLY A 248 19.48 15.84 8.31
N LYS A 249 19.61 14.71 7.59
CA LYS A 249 18.60 14.25 6.60
C LYS A 249 17.22 14.08 7.23
N THR A 250 17.13 13.35 8.34
CA THR A 250 15.90 13.11 9.09
C THR A 250 15.29 14.41 9.62
N VAL A 251 16.12 15.33 10.09
CA VAL A 251 15.69 16.67 10.55
C VAL A 251 15.03 17.44 9.40
N LEU A 252 15.63 17.41 8.21
CA LEU A 252 15.05 18.04 7.03
C LEU A 252 13.74 17.35 6.61
N GLN A 253 13.66 16.03 6.65
CA GLN A 253 12.42 15.30 6.35
C GLN A 253 11.29 15.62 7.34
N HIS A 254 11.59 15.77 8.63
CA HIS A 254 10.61 16.23 9.62
C HIS A 254 10.13 17.66 9.31
N HIS A 255 11.05 18.55 8.94
CA HIS A 255 10.71 19.91 8.51
C HIS A 255 9.77 19.88 7.30
N LEU A 256 10.12 19.11 6.26
CA LEU A 256 9.31 18.99 5.05
C LEU A 256 7.94 18.37 5.36
N SER A 257 7.86 17.35 6.20
CA SER A 257 6.58 16.74 6.61
C SER A 257 5.65 17.76 7.26
N LYS A 258 6.21 18.63 8.10
CA LYS A 258 5.44 19.62 8.88
C LYS A 258 5.05 20.85 8.08
N TYR A 259 5.98 21.45 7.35
CA TYR A 259 5.79 22.79 6.78
C TYR A 259 5.41 22.77 5.30
N SER A 260 5.68 21.67 4.57
CA SER A 260 5.38 21.63 3.14
C SER A 260 3.91 21.85 2.87
N SER A 261 3.64 22.65 1.83
CA SER A 261 2.31 23.00 1.34
C SER A 261 1.63 21.84 0.59
N VAL A 262 1.48 20.70 1.25
CA VAL A 262 0.85 19.48 0.74
C VAL A 262 -0.30 19.06 1.66
N ASP A 263 -1.23 18.30 1.10
CA ASP A 263 -2.42 17.82 1.82
C ASP A 263 -2.09 16.60 2.68
N LEU A 264 -1.29 15.67 2.14
CA LEU A 264 -0.98 14.37 2.75
C LEU A 264 0.51 14.06 2.64
N VAL A 265 1.07 13.43 3.67
CA VAL A 265 2.47 12.97 3.71
C VAL A 265 2.50 11.45 3.77
N VAL A 266 3.30 10.82 2.93
CA VAL A 266 3.58 9.38 3.01
C VAL A 266 5.06 9.22 3.30
N ILE A 267 5.40 8.53 4.39
CA ILE A 267 6.77 8.23 4.78
C ILE A 267 7.02 6.75 4.53
N ALA A 268 7.92 6.44 3.61
CA ALA A 268 8.44 5.11 3.38
C ALA A 268 9.83 4.99 4.02
N ALA A 269 9.87 4.53 5.26
CA ALA A 269 11.11 4.24 5.99
C ALA A 269 11.66 2.87 5.54
N CYS A 270 12.46 2.87 4.48
CA CYS A 270 13.12 1.74 3.85
C CYS A 270 14.56 1.56 4.38
N GLY A 271 14.81 0.47 5.10
CA GLY A 271 16.15 0.11 5.57
C GLY A 271 16.69 1.02 6.68
N GLU A 272 15.84 1.88 7.25
CA GLU A 272 16.24 2.80 8.31
C GLU A 272 16.51 2.12 9.64
N ARG A 273 17.28 2.82 10.48
CA ARG A 273 17.53 2.36 11.86
C ARG A 273 16.22 2.39 12.64
N ALA A 274 15.95 1.34 13.41
CA ALA A 274 14.73 1.25 14.22
C ALA A 274 14.57 2.44 15.18
N GLY A 275 15.67 2.98 15.71
CA GLY A 275 15.63 4.18 16.55
C GLY A 275 15.07 5.42 15.86
N GLU A 276 15.41 5.63 14.58
CA GLU A 276 14.94 6.78 13.79
C GLU A 276 13.44 6.64 13.50
N VAL A 277 13.00 5.45 13.10
CA VAL A 277 11.56 5.15 12.93
C VAL A 277 10.77 5.36 14.22
N VAL A 278 11.28 4.88 15.36
CA VAL A 278 10.62 5.07 16.67
C VAL A 278 10.54 6.54 17.05
N GLU A 279 11.55 7.35 16.70
CA GLU A 279 11.52 8.79 16.91
C GLU A 279 10.41 9.46 16.09
N VAL A 280 10.22 9.09 14.82
CA VAL A 280 9.10 9.55 13.99
C VAL A 280 7.77 9.23 14.68
N LEU A 281 7.57 7.96 15.05
CA LEU A 281 6.31 7.48 15.65
C LEU A 281 5.99 8.18 16.98
N LYS A 282 7.00 8.51 17.79
CA LYS A 282 6.82 9.23 19.06
C LYS A 282 6.58 10.72 18.85
N THR A 283 7.25 11.33 17.87
CA THR A 283 7.27 12.79 17.72
C THR A 283 6.06 13.30 16.94
N PHE A 284 5.67 12.61 15.87
CA PHE A 284 4.64 13.06 14.95
C PHE A 284 3.26 13.28 15.58
N PRO A 285 2.80 12.44 16.53
CA PRO A 285 1.56 12.70 17.26
C PRO A 285 1.56 14.04 18.02
N HIS A 286 2.73 14.49 18.49
CA HIS A 286 2.89 15.71 19.28
C HIS A 286 3.21 16.95 18.42
N LEU A 287 3.50 16.78 17.13
CA LEU A 287 3.72 17.89 16.22
C LEU A 287 2.38 18.39 15.67
N THR A 288 2.10 19.68 15.86
CA THR A 288 0.96 20.35 15.25
C THR A 288 1.31 20.82 13.84
N ASP A 289 0.46 20.48 12.88
CA ASP A 289 0.53 21.01 11.51
C ASP A 289 0.11 22.50 11.51
N PRO A 290 1.00 23.42 11.06
CA PRO A 290 0.72 24.85 11.07
C PRO A 290 -0.43 25.27 10.14
N HIS A 291 -0.76 24.46 9.13
CA HIS A 291 -1.82 24.77 8.17
C HIS A 291 -3.22 24.39 8.68
N THR A 292 -3.29 23.42 9.60
CA THR A 292 -4.54 22.75 9.97
C THR A 292 -4.83 22.79 11.46
N ASN A 293 -3.81 23.08 12.28
CA ASN A 293 -3.83 22.96 13.74
C ASN A 293 -4.18 21.55 14.27
N GLU A 294 -4.13 20.52 13.41
CA GLU A 294 -4.28 19.13 13.82
C GLU A 294 -2.92 18.47 14.05
N SER A 295 -2.92 17.28 14.65
CA SER A 295 -1.69 16.47 14.77
C SER A 295 -1.17 16.13 13.39
N LEU A 296 0.15 16.18 13.18
CA LEU A 296 0.78 15.81 11.92
C LEU A 296 0.45 14.35 11.53
N MET A 297 0.22 13.49 12.52
CA MET A 297 -0.20 12.10 12.30
C MET A 297 -1.55 11.99 11.57
N SER A 298 -2.45 12.97 11.72
CA SER A 298 -3.79 12.99 11.09
C SER A 298 -3.77 13.09 9.56
N ARG A 299 -2.61 13.43 8.98
CA ARG A 299 -2.39 13.54 7.52
C ARG A 299 -1.20 12.72 7.03
N THR A 300 -0.69 11.81 7.86
CA THR A 300 0.51 11.04 7.55
C THR A 300 0.19 9.56 7.43
N VAL A 301 0.75 8.88 6.44
CA VAL A 301 0.83 7.42 6.34
C VAL A 301 2.29 7.02 6.51
N ILE A 302 2.57 6.05 7.37
CA ILE A 302 3.95 5.62 7.62
C ILE A 302 4.08 4.14 7.23
N ILE A 303 5.08 3.84 6.41
CA ILE A 303 5.45 2.49 6.00
C ILE A 303 6.85 2.24 6.55
N CYS A 304 6.94 1.34 7.51
CA CYS A 304 8.13 1.05 8.26
C CYS A 304 8.72 -0.28 7.82
N ASN A 305 9.91 -0.24 7.25
CA ASN A 305 10.68 -1.45 6.97
C ASN A 305 12.12 -1.27 7.45
N THR A 306 12.40 -1.63 8.70
CA THR A 306 13.70 -1.36 9.34
C THR A 306 14.86 -2.14 8.71
N SER A 307 16.10 -1.74 9.03
CA SER A 307 17.33 -2.40 8.57
C SER A 307 17.46 -3.87 9.00
N SER A 308 16.70 -4.33 9.98
CA SER A 308 16.64 -5.73 10.41
C SER A 308 15.63 -6.57 9.63
N MET A 309 14.70 -5.93 8.91
CA MET A 309 13.72 -6.62 8.09
C MET A 309 14.34 -7.07 6.75
N PRO A 310 13.77 -8.12 6.11
CA PRO A 310 14.32 -8.71 4.89
C PRO A 310 14.41 -7.71 3.73
N VAL A 311 15.38 -7.95 2.85
CA VAL A 311 15.72 -7.05 1.74
C VAL A 311 14.55 -6.89 0.76
N ALA A 312 13.84 -7.98 0.43
CA ALA A 312 12.71 -7.93 -0.48
C ALA A 312 11.55 -7.05 0.05
N ALA A 313 11.35 -7.02 1.37
CA ALA A 313 10.33 -6.18 1.99
C ALA A 313 10.69 -4.68 1.97
N ARG A 314 11.99 -4.35 1.92
CA ARG A 314 12.48 -2.96 1.73
C ARG A 314 12.11 -2.43 0.36
N GLU A 315 12.33 -3.24 -0.68
CA GLU A 315 11.93 -2.84 -2.03
C GLU A 315 10.41 -2.66 -2.12
N ALA A 316 9.65 -3.60 -1.54
CA ALA A 316 8.19 -3.54 -1.51
C ALA A 316 7.65 -2.28 -0.79
N SER A 317 8.30 -1.82 0.30
CA SER A 317 7.84 -0.65 1.06
C SER A 317 7.85 0.64 0.25
N VAL A 318 8.85 0.82 -0.63
CA VAL A 318 8.94 1.99 -1.52
C VAL A 318 7.83 1.97 -2.56
N TYR A 319 7.58 0.81 -3.19
CA TYR A 319 6.48 0.65 -4.15
C TYR A 319 5.10 0.83 -3.50
N LEU A 320 4.94 0.34 -2.27
CA LEU A 320 3.72 0.54 -1.49
C LEU A 320 3.50 2.03 -1.19
N GLY A 321 4.55 2.74 -0.77
CA GLY A 321 4.50 4.19 -0.51
C GLY A 321 4.15 5.01 -1.75
N ALA A 322 4.73 4.65 -2.89
CA ALA A 322 4.36 5.21 -4.19
C ALA A 322 2.90 4.93 -4.52
N THR A 323 2.44 3.68 -4.38
CA THR A 323 1.06 3.28 -4.72
C THR A 323 0.02 4.02 -3.87
N ILE A 324 0.25 4.13 -2.55
CA ILE A 324 -0.64 4.89 -1.65
C ILE A 324 -0.63 6.39 -2.02
N SER A 325 0.54 6.94 -2.34
CA SER A 325 0.67 8.33 -2.76
C SER A 325 -0.06 8.60 -4.08
N GLU A 326 0.06 7.69 -5.04
CA GLU A 326 -0.66 7.77 -6.31
C GLU A 326 -2.16 7.62 -6.15
N TYR A 327 -2.63 6.77 -5.22
CA TYR A 327 -4.04 6.62 -4.90
C TYR A 327 -4.66 7.94 -4.40
N TYR A 328 -4.06 8.59 -3.40
CA TYR A 328 -4.54 9.87 -2.90
C TYR A 328 -4.37 11.01 -3.91
N ARG A 329 -3.32 10.97 -4.76
CA ARG A 329 -3.18 11.88 -5.90
C ARG A 329 -4.36 11.78 -6.87
N GLN A 330 -4.89 10.58 -7.14
CA GLN A 330 -6.07 10.42 -8.02
C GLN A 330 -7.32 11.09 -7.44
N MET A 331 -7.39 11.29 -6.12
CA MET A 331 -8.48 12.06 -5.49
C MET A 331 -8.36 13.57 -5.69
N GLY A 332 -7.21 14.03 -6.20
CA GLY A 332 -6.89 15.44 -6.40
C GLY A 332 -6.13 16.08 -5.23
N LEU A 333 -5.55 15.28 -4.34
CA LEU A 333 -4.73 15.77 -3.23
C LEU A 333 -3.26 15.98 -3.66
N ASP A 334 -2.63 17.01 -3.12
CA ASP A 334 -1.19 17.21 -3.20
C ASP A 334 -0.50 16.30 -2.17
N VAL A 335 0.27 15.30 -2.62
CA VAL A 335 0.91 14.30 -1.74
C VAL A 335 2.43 14.43 -1.76
N LEU A 336 3.05 14.43 -0.59
CA LEU A 336 4.51 14.36 -0.41
C LEU A 336 4.90 12.93 -0.01
N LEU A 337 5.60 12.22 -0.91
CA LEU A 337 6.25 10.95 -0.59
C LEU A 337 7.70 11.21 -0.15
N LEU A 338 8.03 10.84 1.08
CA LEU A 338 9.38 10.80 1.61
C LEU A 338 9.83 9.35 1.68
N ALA A 339 10.84 8.98 0.90
CA ALA A 339 11.47 7.66 0.96
C ALA A 339 12.85 7.82 1.61
N ASP A 340 13.08 7.08 2.70
CA ASP A 340 14.30 7.16 3.52
C ASP A 340 14.66 5.75 4.01
N SER A 341 15.83 5.18 3.77
CA SER A 341 16.93 5.63 2.90
C SER A 341 16.72 5.25 1.44
#